data_AF-A0A1F6ANZ4-F1
#
_entry.id   AF-A0A1F6ANZ4-F1
#
_cell.length_a   1.000
_cell.length_b   1.000
_cell.length_c   1.000
_cell.angle_alpha   90.00
_cell.angle_beta   90.00
_cell.angle_gamma   90.00
#
_symmetry.space_group_name_H-M   'P 1'
#
loop_
_entity.id
_entity.type
_entity.pdbx_description
1 polymer ?
#
loop_
_entity_poly.entity_id
_entity_poly.type
_entity_poly.pdbx_seq_one_letter_code
_entity_poly.pdbx_strand_id
1 'polypeptide(L)' 'MEFYYFQNSRELDFYLPNYQLAIEVKYKDKITREDIKPLQLEAIPKKAKRIIVTRDILKKVDDIHLIPAHLVTFSPLFP' A
#
# COMPACT_ATOMS: atom_id res chain seq x y z
N MET A 1 8.78 -16.70 8.02
CA MET A 1 8.59 -15.29 7.60
C MET A 1 7.24 -14.86 8.15
N GLU A 2 7.22 -14.04 9.18
CA GLU A 2 5.96 -13.55 9.77
C GLU A 2 5.45 -12.37 8.94
N PHE A 3 4.20 -12.43 8.48
CA PHE A 3 3.50 -11.32 7.82
C PHE A 3 2.14 -11.15 8.48
N TYR A 4 1.68 -9.90 8.58
CA TYR A 4 0.40 -9.55 9.15
C TYR A 4 -0.45 -8.96 8.01
N TYR A 5 -1.66 -9.50 7.81
CA TYR A 5 -2.65 -9.06 6.82
C TYR A 5 -3.93 -8.68 7.53
N PHE A 6 -4.42 -7.48 7.24
CA PHE A 6 -5.66 -6.97 7.81
C PHE A 6 -6.59 -6.57 6.67
N GLN A 7 -7.75 -7.21 6.57
CA GLN A 7 -8.76 -6.90 5.56
C GLN A 7 -9.88 -6.07 6.20
N ASN A 8 -10.28 -4.96 5.56
CA ASN A 8 -11.38 -4.08 5.97
C ASN A 8 -11.22 -3.33 7.30
N SER A 9 -10.03 -3.27 7.88
CA SER A 9 -9.77 -2.43 9.03
C SER A 9 -9.24 -1.05 8.58
N ARG A 10 -9.30 -0.05 9.47
CA ARG A 10 -8.58 1.23 9.26
C ARG A 10 -7.06 1.06 9.41
N GLU A 11 -6.59 -0.17 9.32
CA GLU A 11 -5.21 -0.56 9.58
C GLU A 11 -4.49 -0.70 8.25
N LEU A 12 -3.16 -0.71 8.34
CA LEU A 12 -2.27 -0.88 7.21
C LEU A 12 -2.38 -2.30 6.65
N ASP A 13 -2.45 -2.45 5.33
CA ASP A 13 -2.54 -3.77 4.70
C ASP A 13 -1.31 -4.66 5.00
N PHE A 14 -0.09 -4.09 4.88
CA PHE A 14 1.16 -4.82 5.16
C PHE A 14 2.24 -3.95 5.80
N TYR A 15 2.87 -4.46 6.86
CA TYR A 15 4.14 -3.95 7.38
C TYR A 15 5.20 -5.05 7.35
N LEU A 16 6.38 -4.74 6.80
CA LEU A 16 7.55 -5.61 6.70
C LEU A 16 8.67 -5.02 7.57
N PRO A 17 8.78 -5.41 8.87
CA PRO A 17 9.70 -4.78 9.81
C PRO A 17 11.18 -4.88 9.40
N ASN A 18 11.60 -6.05 8.90
CA ASN A 18 12.98 -6.32 8.48
C ASN A 18 13.45 -5.41 7.34
N TYR A 19 12.50 -4.97 6.51
CA TYR A 19 12.77 -4.07 5.38
C TYR A 19 12.41 -2.62 5.68
N GLN A 20 11.87 -2.35 6.88
CA GLN A 20 11.29 -1.06 7.28
C GLN A 20 10.37 -0.53 6.18
N LEU A 21 9.44 -1.37 5.74
CA LEU A 21 8.58 -1.09 4.59
C LEU A 21 7.12 -1.27 4.97
N ALA A 22 6.32 -0.20 4.80
CA ALA A 22 4.88 -0.21 4.96
C ALA A 22 4.23 -0.10 3.57
N ILE A 23 3.26 -0.96 3.29
CA ILE A 23 2.59 -1.09 2.01
C ILE A 23 1.08 -1.04 2.24
N GLU A 24 0.43 -0.15 1.52
CA GLU A 24 -1.02 -0.05 1.43
C GLU A 24 -1.44 -0.29 -0.01
N VAL A 25 -2.51 -1.05 -0.25
CA VAL A 25 -2.99 -1.41 -1.59
C VAL A 25 -4.29 -0.69 -1.88
N LYS A 26 -4.25 0.22 -2.86
CA LYS A 26 -5.41 1.01 -3.31
C LYS A 26 -5.53 0.96 -4.84
N TYR A 27 -6.23 -0.06 -5.33
CA TYR A 27 -6.45 -0.26 -6.76
C TYR A 27 -7.58 0.63 -7.31
N LYS A 28 -7.33 1.93 -7.42
CA LYS A 28 -8.29 2.93 -7.93
C LYS A 28 -7.59 4.08 -8.67
N ASP A 29 -8.38 4.84 -9.42
CA ASP A 29 -7.88 5.87 -10.35
C ASP A 29 -7.44 7.17 -9.65
N LYS A 30 -7.80 7.37 -8.37
CA LYS A 30 -7.41 8.55 -7.59
C LYS A 30 -7.14 8.20 -6.14
N ILE A 31 -5.94 8.54 -5.68
CA ILE A 31 -5.55 8.45 -4.27
C ILE A 31 -5.92 9.74 -3.54
N THR A 32 -6.55 9.60 -2.37
CA THR A 32 -6.99 10.68 -1.50
C THR A 32 -6.16 10.72 -0.22
N ARG A 33 -6.30 11.79 0.58
CA ARG A 33 -5.62 11.87 1.88
C ARG A 33 -6.07 10.79 2.86
N GLU A 34 -7.33 10.34 2.77
CA GLU A 34 -7.84 9.24 3.60
C GLU A 34 -7.11 7.94 3.34
N ASP A 35 -6.73 7.68 2.08
CA ASP A 35 -5.97 6.48 1.69
C ASP A 35 -4.54 6.46 2.23
N ILE A 36 -4.02 7.62 2.63
CA ILE A 36 -2.66 7.77 3.16
C ILE A 36 -2.63 7.52 4.68
N LYS A 37 -3.75 7.70 5.38
CA LYS A 37 -3.81 7.60 6.85
C LYS A 37 -3.26 6.29 7.42
N PRO A 38 -3.51 5.10 6.82
CA PRO A 38 -2.96 3.84 7.33
C PRO A 38 -1.42 3.81 7.35
N LEU A 39 -0.75 4.57 6.47
CA LEU A 39 0.72 4.67 6.42
C LEU A 39 1.30 5.67 7.44
N GLN A 40 0.46 6.44 8.10
CA GLN A 40 0.84 7.45 9.09
C GLN A 40 0.62 6.98 10.54
N LEU A 41 0.25 5.72 10.74
CA LEU A 41 0.06 5.13 12.07
C LEU A 41 1.36 5.22 12.89
N GLU A 42 1.24 5.54 14.18
CA GLU A 42 2.39 5.67 15.10
C GLU A 42 3.19 4.36 15.25
N ALA A 43 2.53 3.23 15.05
CA ALA A 43 3.16 1.90 15.07
C ALA A 43 4.20 1.71 13.94
N ILE A 44 4.17 2.52 12.88
CA ILE A 44 5.11 2.47 11.77
C ILE A 44 6.28 3.42 12.07
N PRO A 45 7.53 2.92 12.19
CA PRO A 45 8.69 3.77 12.44
C PRO A 45 8.80 4.91 11.42
N LYS A 46 9.18 6.11 11.88
CA LYS A 46 9.30 7.30 11.01
C LYS A 46 10.21 7.06 9.80
N LYS A 47 11.32 6.32 10.01
CA LYS A 47 12.30 5.95 8.98
C LYS A 47 11.83 4.89 7.98
N ALA A 48 10.66 4.28 8.19
CA ALA A 48 10.14 3.27 7.28
C ALA A 48 9.79 3.88 5.92
N LYS A 49 10.13 3.17 4.85
CA LYS A 49 9.65 3.46 3.50
C LYS A 49 8.15 3.19 3.46
N ARG A 50 7.42 4.05 2.75
CA ARG A 50 5.96 3.98 2.65
C ARG A 50 5.57 3.92 1.18
N ILE A 51 4.78 2.92 0.84
CA ILE A 51 4.33 2.67 -0.53
C ILE A 51 2.81 2.53 -0.54
N ILE A 52 2.16 3.17 -1.50
CA ILE A 52 0.79 2.85 -1.91
C ILE A 52 0.88 2.16 -3.27
N VAL A 53 0.37 0.94 -3.36
CA VAL A 53 0.19 0.26 -4.64
C VAL A 53 -1.09 0.80 -5.28
N THR A 54 -0.97 1.31 -6.50
CA THR A 54 -2.08 1.91 -7.26
C THR A 54 -2.32 1.15 -8.57
N ARG A 55 -3.41 1.48 -9.28
CA ARG A 55 -3.67 0.92 -10.61
C ARG A 55 -2.65 1.43 -11.63
N ASP A 56 -2.65 2.73 -11.92
CA ASP A 56 -1.84 3.32 -13.00
C ASP A 56 -1.05 4.58 -12.59
N ILE A 57 -0.99 4.92 -11.29
CA ILE A 57 -0.36 6.15 -10.82
C ILE A 57 1.07 5.88 -10.35
N LEU A 58 2.05 6.43 -11.09
CA LEU A 58 3.42 6.58 -10.63
C LEU A 58 3.64 8.02 -10.13
N LYS A 59 3.72 8.21 -8.82
CA LYS A 59 3.90 9.54 -8.21
C LYS A 59 4.55 9.45 -6.84
N LYS A 60 5.12 10.55 -6.35
CA LYS A 60 5.47 10.73 -4.94
C LYS A 60 4.54 11.77 -4.31
N VAL A 61 3.95 11.45 -3.15
CA VAL A 61 3.14 12.37 -2.34
C VAL A 61 3.78 12.41 -0.96
N ASP A 62 4.28 13.58 -0.55
CA ASP A 62 5.14 13.72 0.63
C ASP A 62 6.32 12.72 0.56
N ASP A 63 6.42 11.78 1.51
CA ASP A 63 7.42 10.70 1.53
C ASP A 63 6.87 9.33 1.10
N ILE A 64 5.67 9.31 0.52
CA ILE A 64 4.97 8.10 0.13
C ILE A 64 5.08 7.91 -1.37
N HIS A 65 5.52 6.73 -1.77
CA HIS A 65 5.64 6.35 -3.18
C HIS A 65 4.34 5.70 -3.63
N LEU A 66 3.70 6.26 -4.63
CA LEU A 66 2.58 5.64 -5.34
C LEU A 66 3.20 4.86 -6.50
N ILE A 67 3.06 3.54 -6.46
CA ILE A 67 3.66 2.62 -7.42
C ILE A 67 2.51 1.92 -8.16
N PRO A 68 2.41 2.02 -9.49
CA PRO A 68 1.41 1.29 -10.25
C PRO A 68 1.76 -0.20 -10.24
N ALA A 69 0.74 -1.04 -10.13
CA ALA A 69 0.87 -2.49 -10.30
C ALA A 69 -0.26 -2.99 -11.19
N HIS A 70 0.04 -3.91 -12.09
CA HIS A 70 -0.99 -4.57 -12.89
C HIS A 70 -1.41 -5.87 -12.20
N LEU A 71 -2.73 -6.03 -11.98
CA LEU A 71 -3.27 -7.30 -11.52
C LEU A 71 -3.17 -8.30 -12.67
N VAL A 72 -2.33 -9.32 -12.49
CA VAL A 72 -2.31 -10.47 -13.39
C VAL A 72 -3.29 -11.50 -12.85
N THR A 73 -4.36 -11.73 -13.61
CA THR A 73 -5.31 -12.81 -13.36
C THR A 73 -4.94 -14.01 -14.22
N PHE A 74 -4.87 -15.19 -13.62
CA PHE A 74 -4.71 -16.45 -14.35
C PHE A 74 -6.07 -17.08 -14.72
N SER A 75 -7.17 -16.37 -14.47
CA SER A 75 -8.52 -16.87 -14.76
C SER A 75 -8.92 -16.54 -16.20
N PRO A 76 -9.33 -17.52 -17.01
CA PRO A 76 -9.90 -17.28 -18.33
C PRO A 76 -11.27 -16.57 -18.28
N LEU A 77 -11.85 -16.40 -17.09
CA LEU A 77 -13.18 -15.80 -16.89
C LEU A 77 -13.16 -14.29 -16.66
N PHE A 78 -11.99 -13.69 -16.43
CA PHE A 78 -11.83 -12.25 -16.27
C PHE A 78 -10.61 -11.81 -17.08
N PRO A 79 -10.76 -11.49 -18.37
CA PRO A 79 -9.71 -10.91 -19.19
C PRO A 79 -9.36 -9.48 -18.76
#